data_AF-A0A838R7I6-F1
#
_entry.id   AF-A0A838R7I6-F1
#
_cell.length_a   1.000
_cell.length_b   1.000
_cell.length_c   1.000
_cell.angle_alpha   90.00
_cell.angle_beta   90.00
_cell.angle_gamma   90.00
#
_symmetry.space_group_name_H-M   'P 1'
#
loop_
_entity.id
_entity.type
_entity.pdbx_description
1 polymer ?
#
loop_
_entity_poly.entity_id
_entity_poly.type
_entity_poly.pdbx_seq_one_letter_code
_entity_poly.pdbx_strand_id
1 'polypeptide(L)'
;ANAFSELNDPDDQRRRFEDQQRQREAGNEETQEYDADYIRALEYGMPPAGGMGIGIDRLMMLLADQAHIRDVILFPAMRPEG
;
A
#
# COMPACT_ATOMS: atom_id res chain seq x y z
N ALA A 1 10.46 -0.88 6.58
CA ALA A 1 9.77 0.28 5.99
C ALA A 1 9.81 0.13 4.49
N ASN A 2 8.84 0.71 3.78
CA ASN A 2 8.83 0.75 2.31
C ASN A 2 8.95 2.21 1.88
N ALA A 3 9.84 2.51 0.94
CA ALA A 3 10.03 3.86 0.41
C ALA A 3 10.39 3.81 -1.06
N PHE A 4 9.95 4.80 -1.83
CA PHE A 4 10.18 4.90 -3.26
C PHE A 4 10.13 6.36 -3.72
N SER A 5 10.82 6.66 -4.81
CA SER A 5 10.49 7.85 -5.60
C SER A 5 9.12 7.62 -6.22
N GLU A 6 8.23 8.58 -6.05
CA GLU A 6 6.87 8.49 -6.56
C GLU A 6 6.89 8.49 -8.09
N LEU A 7 6.11 7.60 -8.70
CA LEU A 7 5.89 7.63 -10.13
C LEU A 7 4.94 8.79 -10.44
N ASN A 8 5.45 9.81 -11.11
CA ASN A 8 4.68 11.00 -11.48
C ASN A 8 4.38 11.09 -12.98
N ASP A 9 4.76 10.08 -13.77
CA ASP A 9 4.39 9.97 -15.19
C ASP A 9 2.98 9.36 -15.30
N PRO A 10 1.96 10.13 -15.75
CA PRO A 10 0.59 9.65 -15.86
C PRO A 10 0.43 8.53 -16.89
N ASP A 11 1.21 8.54 -17.96
CA ASP A 11 1.13 7.51 -19.00
C ASP A 11 1.73 6.19 -18.52
N ASP A 12 2.81 6.25 -17.73
CA ASP A 12 3.35 5.05 -17.10
C ASP A 12 2.43 4.48 -16.04
N GLN A 13 1.88 5.34 -15.18
CA GLN A 13 0.93 4.89 -14.16
C GLN A 13 -0.33 4.27 -14.79
N ARG A 14 -0.82 4.82 -15.91
CA ARG A 14 -1.95 4.25 -16.67
C ARG A 14 -1.65 2.84 -17.15
N ARG A 15 -0.51 2.63 -17.81
CA ARG A 15 -0.08 1.30 -18.29
C ARG A 15 0.02 0.28 -17.16
N ARG A 16 0.49 0.70 -15.98
CA ARG A 16 0.57 -0.15 -14.79
C ARG A 16 -0.80 -0.54 -14.27
N PHE A 17 -1.75 0.39 -14.22
CA PHE A 17 -3.13 0.04 -13.84
C PHE A 17 -3.77 -0.91 -14.85
N GLU A 18 -3.58 -0.70 -16.15
CA GLU A 18 -4.07 -1.63 -17.18
C GLU A 18 -3.47 -3.04 -17.03
N ASP A 19 -2.19 -3.14 -16.67
CA ASP A 19 -1.57 -4.43 -16.37
C ASP A 19 -2.15 -5.10 -15.13
N GLN A 20 -2.38 -4.33 -14.07
CA GLN A 20 -3.05 -4.84 -12.87
C GLN A 20 -4.49 -5.30 -13.15
N GLN A 21 -5.23 -4.64 -14.06
CA GLN A 21 -6.54 -5.11 -14.51
C GLN A 21 -6.45 -6.46 -15.24
N ARG A 22 -5.48 -6.65 -16.14
CA ARG A 22 -5.25 -7.95 -16.79
C ARG A 22 -4.91 -9.04 -15.76
N GLN A 23 -4.11 -8.71 -14.76
CA GLN A 23 -3.79 -9.64 -13.67
C GLN A 23 -5.02 -9.97 -12.81
N ARG A 24 -5.91 -9.00 -12.58
CA ARG A 24 -7.19 -9.20 -11.88
C ARG A 24 -8.09 -10.17 -12.62
N GLU A 25 -8.25 -9.98 -13.93
CA GLU A 25 -9.01 -10.89 -14.80
C GLU A 25 -8.43 -12.31 -14.81
N ALA A 26 -7.12 -12.43 -14.60
CA ALA A 26 -6.43 -13.71 -14.44
C ALA A 26 -6.57 -14.33 -13.02
N GLY A 27 -7.30 -13.69 -12.11
CA GLY A 27 -7.61 -14.21 -10.77
C GLY A 27 -6.73 -13.66 -9.65
N ASN A 28 -5.92 -12.63 -9.89
CA ASN A 28 -5.15 -11.97 -8.82
C ASN A 28 -5.99 -10.91 -8.09
N GLU A 29 -6.59 -11.29 -6.96
CA GLU A 29 -7.48 -10.44 -6.15
C GLU A 29 -6.74 -9.27 -5.45
N GLU A 30 -5.42 -9.37 -5.28
CA GLU A 30 -4.58 -8.37 -4.60
C GLU A 30 -4.18 -7.18 -5.50
N THR A 31 -4.65 -7.18 -6.75
CA THR A 31 -4.38 -6.11 -7.72
C THR A 31 -5.16 -4.83 -7.40
N GLN A 32 -4.59 -3.69 -7.74
CA GLN A 32 -5.25 -2.40 -7.62
C GLN A 32 -6.26 -2.16 -8.74
N GLU A 33 -7.35 -1.48 -8.41
CA GLU A 33 -8.33 -1.01 -9.38
C GLU A 33 -7.81 0.19 -10.17
N TYR A 34 -8.32 0.38 -11.38
CA TYR A 34 -7.98 1.54 -12.19
C TYR A 34 -8.62 2.80 -11.59
N ASP A 35 -7.81 3.77 -11.17
CA ASP A 35 -8.28 5.05 -10.63
C ASP A 35 -8.08 6.17 -11.65
N ALA A 36 -9.16 6.53 -12.35
CA ALA A 36 -9.14 7.58 -13.36
C ALA A 36 -8.91 8.98 -12.77
N ASP A 37 -9.36 9.23 -11.54
CA ASP A 37 -9.22 10.54 -10.91
C ASP A 37 -7.79 10.74 -10.40
N TYR A 38 -7.14 9.68 -9.92
CA TYR A 38 -5.71 9.69 -9.59
C TYR A 38 -4.83 9.97 -10.83
N ILE A 39 -5.11 9.31 -11.96
CA ILE A 39 -4.41 9.59 -13.23
C ILE A 39 -4.61 11.04 -13.65
N ARG A 40 -5.85 11.54 -13.61
CA ARG A 40 -6.14 12.95 -13.92
C ARG A 40 -5.35 13.89 -13.00
N ALA A 41 -5.23 13.58 -11.72
CA ALA A 41 -4.43 14.38 -10.79
C ALA A 41 -2.95 14.41 -11.19
N LEU A 42 -2.37 13.30 -11.65
CA LEU A 42 -0.99 13.25 -12.16
C LEU A 42 -0.82 14.11 -13.42
N GLU A 43 -1.81 14.14 -14.31
CA GLU A 43 -1.80 14.96 -15.54
C GLU A 43 -1.76 16.47 -15.28
N TYR A 44 -2.26 16.92 -14.12
CA TYR A 44 -2.10 18.32 -13.69
C TYR A 44 -0.66 18.68 -13.28
N GLY A 45 0.23 17.70 -13.17
CA GLY A 45 1.65 17.89 -12.92
C GLY A 45 2.04 17.66 -11.48
N MET A 46 2.13 16.38 -11.08
CA MET A 46 2.73 16.01 -9.79
C MET A 46 4.25 16.29 -9.81
N PRO A 47 4.79 17.10 -8.87
CA PRO A 47 6.22 17.35 -8.80
C PRO A 47 6.99 16.08 -8.41
N PRO A 48 8.31 16.01 -8.67
CA PRO A 48 9.14 14.94 -8.16
C PRO A 48 8.98 14.81 -6.64
N ALA A 49 8.57 13.64 -6.18
CA ALA A 49 8.28 13.37 -4.77
C ALA A 49 8.83 11.99 -4.36
N GLY A 50 8.95 11.78 -3.06
CA GLY A 50 9.28 10.47 -2.48
C GLY A 50 8.32 10.15 -1.36
N GLY A 51 7.78 8.93 -1.35
CA GLY A 51 6.89 8.42 -0.33
C GLY A 51 7.60 7.41 0.58
N MET A 52 7.15 7.35 1.83
CA MET A 52 7.59 6.34 2.80
C MET A 52 6.42 5.86 3.65
N GLY A 53 6.31 4.54 3.79
CA GLY A 53 5.43 3.86 4.74
C GLY A 53 6.24 3.17 5.84
N ILE A 54 5.90 3.46 7.10
CA ILE A 54 6.46 2.79 8.28
C ILE A 54 5.34 2.04 8.99
N GLY A 55 5.51 0.72 9.17
CA GLY A 55 4.60 -0.08 9.99
C GLY A 55 4.87 0.16 11.47
N ILE A 56 4.02 0.95 12.12
CA ILE A 56 4.20 1.36 13.51
C ILE A 56 4.18 0.17 14.47
N ASP A 57 3.27 -0.80 14.29
CA ASP A 57 3.21 -1.98 15.15
C ASP A 57 4.51 -2.80 15.08
N ARG A 58 5.06 -2.98 13.87
CA ARG A 58 6.35 -3.67 13.68
C ARG A 58 7.52 -2.89 14.27
N LEU A 59 7.49 -1.55 14.19
CA LEU A 59 8.48 -0.72 14.85
C LEU A 59 8.41 -0.90 16.37
N MET A 60 7.20 -0.89 16.94
CA MET A 60 6.98 -1.11 18.37
C MET A 60 7.38 -2.50 18.82
N MET A 61 7.09 -3.54 18.03
CA MET A 61 7.56 -4.91 18.30
C MET A 61 9.08 -4.97 18.45
N LEU A 62 9.82 -4.30 17.58
CA LEU A 62 11.27 -4.24 17.66
C LEU A 62 11.74 -3.47 18.91
N LEU A 63 11.14 -2.31 19.20
CA LEU A 63 11.53 -1.45 20.32
C LEU A 63 11.20 -2.07 21.69
N ALA A 64 10.14 -2.86 21.76
CA ALA A 64 9.68 -3.53 22.97
C ALA A 64 10.13 -5.00 23.08
N ASP A 65 10.96 -5.48 22.15
CA ASP A 65 11.44 -6.87 22.06
C ASP A 65 10.30 -7.90 22.11
N GLN A 66 9.24 -7.68 21.33
CA GLN A 66 8.07 -8.54 21.25
C GLN A 66 8.03 -9.30 19.92
N ALA A 67 7.89 -10.63 20.00
CA ALA A 67 7.84 -11.50 18.82
C ALA A 67 6.45 -11.52 18.13
N HIS A 68 5.38 -11.14 18.85
CA HIS A 68 4.01 -11.15 18.31
C HIS A 68 3.37 -9.76 18.32
N ILE A 69 2.67 -9.42 17.23
CA ILE A 69 2.00 -8.12 17.07
C ILE A 69 0.91 -7.86 18.11
N ARG A 70 0.28 -8.93 18.64
CA ARG A 70 -0.75 -8.83 19.67
C ARG A 70 -0.23 -8.25 20.98
N ASP A 71 1.07 -8.36 21.25
CA ASP A 71 1.69 -7.92 22.50
C ASP A 71 1.98 -6.40 22.49
N VAL A 72 1.81 -5.74 21.34
CA VAL A 72 1.96 -4.29 21.17
C VAL A 72 0.66 -3.57 20.83
N ILE A 73 -0.46 -4.29 20.75
CA ILE A 73 -1.81 -3.75 20.52
C ILE A 73 -2.63 -3.92 21.79
N LEU A 74 -3.19 -2.82 22.32
CA LEU A 74 -3.90 -2.84 23.61
C LEU A 74 -5.13 -3.78 23.63
N PHE A 75 -5.86 -3.83 22.51
CA PHE A 75 -7.02 -4.71 22.32
C PHE A 75 -6.94 -5.36 20.92
N PRO A 76 -6.18 -6.45 20.76
CA PRO A 76 -5.98 -7.08 19.47
C PRO A 76 -7.26 -7.79 19.00
N ALA A 77 -7.40 -7.98 17.68
CA ALA A 77 -8.48 -8.79 17.14
C ALA A 77 -8.32 -10.26 17.60
N MET A 78 -9.34 -10.77 18.29
CA MET A 78 -9.38 -12.13 18.83
C MET A 78 -10.52 -12.92 18.18
N ARG A 79 -10.38 -14.25 18.12
CA ARG A 79 -11.51 -15.11 17.77
C ARG A 79 -12.55 -15.04 18.90
N PRO A 80 -13.85 -14.89 18.60
CA PRO A 80 -14.90 -14.98 19.61
C PRO A 80 -14.86 -16.32 20.34
N GLU A 81 -15.20 -16.31 21.62
CA GLU A 81 -15.51 -17.55 22.36
C GLU A 81 -16.84 -18.10 21.83
N GLY A 82 -16.84 -19.37 21.45
CA GLY A 82 -18.02 -20.12 20.99
C GLY A 82 -18.37 -21.23 21.97
#